data_AF-A0A2N7XT02-F1
#
_entry.id   AF-A0A2N7XT02-F1
#
_cell.length_a   1.000
_cell.length_b   1.000
_cell.length_c   1.000
_cell.angle_alpha   90.00
_cell.angle_beta   90.00
_cell.angle_gamma   90.00
#
_symmetry.space_group_name_H-M   'P 1'
#
loop_
_entity.id
_entity.type
_entity.pdbx_description
1 polymer ?
#
loop_
_entity_poly.entity_id
_entity_poly.type
_entity_poly.pdbx_seq_one_letter_code
_entity_poly.pdbx_strand_id
1 'polypeptide(L)'
;LKRRLAGTKDMVAFLSAKAGMPLPVADYSQLLVEGDEAQEAATYSVLGSDALPRQPDDPSQDWAIVHELTHQWWGNLITCETLKDFWL
;
A
#
# COMPACT_ATOMS: atom_id res chain seq x y z
N LEU A 1 -11.19 0.33 12.98
CA LEU A 1 -10.80 0.05 11.59
C LEU A 1 -10.88 1.28 10.68
N LYS A 2 -12.07 1.84 10.39
CA LYS A 2 -12.23 2.98 9.45
C LYS A 2 -11.23 4.14 9.66
N ARG A 3 -10.97 4.57 10.90
CA ARG A 3 -9.96 5.61 11.21
C ARG A 3 -8.52 5.22 10.82
N ARG A 4 -8.15 3.95 11.05
CA ARG A 4 -6.80 3.41 10.75
C ARG A 4 -6.51 3.33 9.24
N LEU A 5 -7.54 3.45 8.39
CA LEU A 5 -7.45 3.39 6.92
C LEU A 5 -7.89 4.72 6.28
N ALA A 6 -8.21 5.74 7.07
CA ALA A 6 -8.80 6.97 6.55
C ALA A 6 -7.83 7.76 5.65
N GLY A 7 -6.53 7.67 5.93
CA GLY A 7 -5.47 8.35 5.18
C GLY A 7 -5.16 7.76 3.80
N THR A 8 -5.72 6.60 3.44
CA THR A 8 -5.37 5.91 2.19
C THR A 8 -5.64 6.77 0.93
N LYS A 9 -6.68 7.61 0.93
CA LYS A 9 -6.94 8.52 -0.19
C LYS A 9 -5.84 9.56 -0.37
N ASP A 10 -5.31 10.09 0.72
CA ASP A 10 -4.24 11.09 0.69
C ASP A 10 -2.92 10.43 0.26
N MET A 11 -2.68 9.18 0.67
CA MET A 11 -1.54 8.38 0.20
C MET A 11 -1.63 8.11 -1.30
N VAL A 12 -2.81 7.75 -1.83
CA VAL A 12 -3.02 7.59 -3.28
C VAL A 12 -2.71 8.90 -4.01
N ALA A 13 -3.19 10.04 -3.51
CA ALA A 13 -2.92 11.34 -4.12
C ALA A 13 -1.43 11.69 -4.11
N PHE A 14 -0.74 11.46 -2.99
CA PHE A 14 0.69 11.68 -2.84
C PHE A 14 1.50 10.80 -3.80
N LEU A 15 1.23 9.49 -3.84
CA LEU A 15 1.95 8.53 -4.69
C LEU A 15 1.66 8.77 -6.17
N SER A 16 0.42 9.10 -6.54
CA SER A 16 0.07 9.47 -7.92
C SER A 16 0.86 10.70 -8.38
N ALA A 17 0.97 11.71 -7.52
CA ALA A 17 1.75 12.92 -7.81
C ALA A 17 3.25 12.60 -7.95
N LYS A 18 3.79 11.67 -7.15
CA LYS A 18 5.19 11.21 -7.25
C LYS A 18 5.46 10.37 -8.50
N ALA A 19 4.53 9.50 -8.88
CA ALA A 19 4.62 8.67 -10.07
C ALA A 19 4.40 9.48 -11.36
N GLY A 20 3.79 10.66 -11.27
CA GLY A 20 3.42 11.46 -12.44
C GLY A 20 2.26 10.87 -13.24
N MET A 21 1.50 9.94 -12.64
CA MET A 21 0.37 9.26 -13.26
C MET A 21 -0.66 8.85 -12.20
N PRO A 22 -1.94 8.66 -12.54
CA PRO A 22 -2.95 8.21 -11.58
C PRO A 22 -2.63 6.80 -11.05
N LEU A 23 -3.40 6.39 -10.05
CA LEU A 23 -3.46 4.98 -9.62
C LEU A 23 -3.65 4.07 -10.86
N PRO A 24 -2.81 3.05 -11.08
CA PRO A 24 -2.78 2.30 -12.33
C PRO A 24 -3.86 1.22 -12.43
N VAL A 25 -4.78 1.20 -11.47
CA VAL A 25 -5.92 0.28 -11.39
C VAL A 25 -7.21 1.07 -11.25
N ALA A 26 -8.31 0.54 -11.80
CA ALA A 26 -9.61 1.20 -11.72
C ALA A 26 -10.15 1.26 -10.28
N ASP A 27 -9.95 0.17 -9.54
CA ASP A 27 -10.36 0.01 -8.15
C ASP A 27 -9.21 -0.57 -7.33
N TYR A 28 -9.06 -0.09 -6.09
CA TYR A 28 -8.09 -0.59 -5.13
C TYR A 28 -8.77 -0.94 -3.81
N SER A 29 -8.47 -2.13 -3.29
CA SER A 29 -9.04 -2.65 -2.05
C SER A 29 -7.97 -2.96 -1.01
N GLN A 30 -8.36 -2.99 0.26
CA GLN A 30 -7.50 -3.43 1.36
C GLN A 30 -8.22 -4.55 2.10
N LEU A 31 -7.61 -5.74 2.12
CA LEU A 31 -8.11 -6.92 2.80
C LEU A 31 -7.47 -7.00 4.18
N LEU A 32 -8.30 -7.04 5.23
CA LEU A 32 -7.83 -7.16 6.60
C LEU A 32 -7.78 -8.62 7.01
N VAL A 33 -6.64 -9.06 7.53
CA VAL A 33 -6.46 -10.38 8.14
C VAL A 33 -5.97 -10.24 9.59
N GLU A 34 -6.09 -11.31 10.37
CA GLU A 34 -5.47 -11.39 11.70
C GLU A 34 -3.97 -11.66 11.53
N GLY A 35 -3.12 -10.91 12.25
CA GLY A 35 -1.66 -11.06 12.18
C GLY A 35 -0.96 -9.79 11.72
N ASP A 36 0.25 -9.96 11.18
CA ASP A 36 1.16 -8.92 10.70
C ASP A 36 1.45 -9.00 9.20
N GLU A 37 0.60 -9.70 8.44
CA GLU A 37 0.76 -9.91 7.01
C GLU A 37 0.77 -8.59 6.24
N ALA A 38 1.60 -8.55 5.20
CA ALA A 38 1.67 -7.47 4.24
C ALA A 38 1.93 -8.09 2.85
N GLN A 39 1.11 -7.75 1.87
CA GLN A 39 1.23 -8.28 0.51
C GLN A 39 0.58 -7.34 -0.51
N GLU A 40 1.27 -7.16 -1.62
CA GLU A 40 1.09 -6.10 -2.60
C GLU A 40 0.37 -6.54 -3.88
N ALA A 41 -0.60 -7.45 -3.78
CA ALA A 41 -1.27 -7.97 -4.97
C ALA A 41 -1.80 -6.87 -5.91
N ALA A 42 -1.88 -7.18 -7.21
CA ALA A 42 -2.46 -6.26 -8.16
C ALA A 42 -3.91 -5.95 -7.76
N THR A 43 -4.25 -4.67 -7.69
CA THR A 43 -5.56 -4.11 -7.29
C THR A 43 -5.93 -4.23 -5.81
N TYR A 44 -5.16 -4.89 -4.95
CA TYR A 44 -5.45 -4.92 -3.51
C TYR A 44 -4.23 -5.23 -2.65
N SER A 45 -4.24 -4.73 -1.41
CA SER A 45 -3.26 -5.15 -0.40
C SER A 45 -3.90 -6.05 0.64
N VAL A 46 -3.16 -7.05 1.11
CA VAL A 46 -3.48 -7.77 2.34
C VAL A 46 -2.74 -7.10 3.48
N LEU A 47 -3.45 -6.76 4.55
CA LEU A 47 -2.90 -6.06 5.71
C LEU A 47 -3.35 -6.78 6.98
N GLY A 48 -2.38 -7.17 7.80
CA GLY A 48 -2.59 -7.71 9.13
C GLY A 48 -3.09 -6.64 10.10
N SER A 49 -3.96 -7.02 11.04
CA SER A 49 -4.49 -6.12 12.07
C SER A 49 -3.41 -5.48 12.94
N ASP A 50 -2.26 -6.14 13.07
CA ASP A 50 -1.13 -5.72 13.90
C ASP A 50 -0.18 -4.80 13.15
N ALA A 51 -0.18 -4.86 11.82
CA ALA A 51 0.59 -3.97 10.94
C ALA A 51 -0.07 -2.59 10.74
N LEU A 52 -1.38 -2.48 10.99
CA LEU A 52 -2.11 -1.22 10.89
C LEU A 52 -1.71 -0.22 12.00
N PRO A 53 -1.84 1.10 11.78
CA PRO A 53 -1.47 2.12 12.77
C PRO A 53 -2.29 1.99 14.06
N ARG A 54 -1.63 1.93 15.23
CA ARG A 54 -2.33 1.88 16.53
C ARG A 54 -2.82 3.25 16.95
N GLN A 55 -2.11 4.29 16.52
CA GLN A 55 -2.46 5.70 16.69
C GLN A 55 -2.74 6.30 15.31
N PRO A 56 -4.00 6.37 14.85
CA PRO A 56 -4.33 6.85 13.50
C PRO A 56 -3.94 8.31 13.21
N ASP A 57 -3.68 9.10 14.26
CA ASP A 57 -3.28 10.50 14.13
C ASP A 57 -1.74 10.67 14.09
N ASP A 58 -0.98 9.56 14.10
CA ASP A 58 0.47 9.50 13.95
C ASP A 58 0.83 8.91 12.57
N PRO A 59 1.10 9.76 11.55
CA PRO A 59 1.39 9.30 10.19
C PRO A 59 2.63 8.40 10.08
N SER A 60 3.52 8.40 11.09
CA SER A 60 4.68 7.50 11.08
C SER A 60 4.30 6.02 11.20
N GLN A 61 3.08 5.73 11.66
CA GLN A 61 2.57 4.36 11.81
C GLN A 61 1.83 3.83 10.56
N ASP A 62 1.65 4.65 9.54
CA ASP A 62 0.97 4.26 8.29
C ASP A 62 1.87 3.46 7.33
N TRP A 63 3.10 3.14 7.76
CA TRP A 63 4.17 2.59 6.93
C TRP A 63 3.74 1.36 6.13
N ALA A 64 3.00 0.41 6.73
CA ALA A 64 2.57 -0.80 6.04
C ALA A 64 1.56 -0.47 4.94
N ILE A 65 0.57 0.38 5.22
CA ILE A 65 -0.44 0.79 4.24
C ILE A 65 0.22 1.46 3.04
N VAL A 66 1.12 2.42 3.29
CA VAL A 66 1.77 3.16 2.21
C VAL A 66 2.77 2.29 1.45
N HIS A 67 3.47 1.37 2.11
CA HIS A 67 4.38 0.42 1.47
C HIS A 67 3.63 -0.46 0.45
N GLU A 68 2.59 -1.18 0.89
CA GLU A 68 1.84 -2.08 0.01
C GLU A 68 1.10 -1.33 -1.11
N LEU A 69 0.64 -0.11 -0.84
CA LEU A 69 0.01 0.74 -1.86
C LEU A 69 1.03 1.24 -2.89
N THR A 70 2.26 1.55 -2.48
CA THR A 70 3.34 2.04 -3.36
C THR A 70 3.64 1.02 -4.46
N HIS A 71 3.55 -0.26 -4.12
CA HIS A 71 3.75 -1.35 -5.06
C HIS A 71 2.78 -1.38 -6.25
N GLN A 72 1.64 -0.69 -6.19
CA GLN A 72 0.76 -0.54 -7.36
C GLN A 72 1.50 0.12 -8.53
N TRP A 73 2.43 1.05 -8.27
CA TRP A 73 3.29 1.66 -9.29
C TRP A 73 4.65 0.96 -9.41
N TRP A 74 5.32 0.69 -8.29
CA TRP A 74 6.68 0.14 -8.25
C TRP A 74 6.67 -1.26 -7.63
N GLY A 75 6.51 -2.29 -8.44
CA GLY A 75 6.33 -3.68 -8.03
C GLY A 75 5.33 -4.39 -8.94
N ASN A 76 4.18 -3.76 -9.19
CA ASN A 76 3.11 -4.28 -10.07
C ASN A 76 3.16 -3.71 -11.48
N LEU A 77 3.11 -2.38 -11.64
CA LEU A 77 3.12 -1.74 -12.96
C LEU A 77 4.50 -1.85 -13.63
N ILE A 78 5.56 -1.60 -12.86
CA ILE A 78 6.94 -1.89 -13.22
C ILE A 78 7.42 -2.95 -12.23
N THR A 79 7.80 -4.13 -12.72
CA THR A 79 8.15 -5.27 -11.87
C THR A 79 9.56 -5.77 -12.16
N CYS A 80 10.04 -6.66 -11.30
CA CYS A 80 11.30 -7.33 -11.43
C CYS A 80 11.30 -8.27 -12.65
N GLU A 81 12.38 -8.26 -13.44
CA GLU A 81 12.57 -9.28 -14.48
C GLU A 81 12.83 -10.64 -13.83
N THR A 82 13.60 -10.66 -12.75
CA THR A 82 13.89 -11.85 -11.96
C THR A 82 13.88 -11.54 -10.47
N LEU A 83 13.81 -12.58 -9.62
CA LEU A 83 13.90 -12.40 -8.15
C LEU A 83 15.24 -11.83 -7.66
N LYS A 84 16.27 -11.78 -8.52
CA LYS A 84 17.54 -11.11 -8.18
C LYS A 84 17.41 -9.59 -8.15
N ASP A 85 16.37 -9.08 -8.82
CA ASP A 85 16.09 -7.65 -8.95
C ASP A 85 15.15 -7.16 -7.84
N PHE A 86 14.81 -7.98 -6.84
CA PHE A 86 13.84 -7.67 -5.77
C PHE A 86 14.16 -6.41 -4.94
N TRP A 87 15.37 -5.87 -5.07
CA TRP A 87 15.74 -4.59 -4.45
C TRP A 87 15.16 -3.37 -5.18
N LEU A 88 14.72 -3.54 -6.42
CA LEU A 88 14.08 -2.53 -7.26
C LEU A 88 12.71 -2.15 -6.70
#